data_AF-A0A921F9T4-F1
#
_entry.id   AF-A0A921F9T4-F1
#
_cell.length_a   1.000
_cell.length_b   1.000
_cell.length_c   1.000
_cell.angle_alpha   90.00
_cell.angle_beta   90.00
_cell.angle_gamma   90.00
#
_symmetry.space_group_name_H-M   'P 1'
#
loop_
_entity.id
_entity.type
_entity.pdbx_description
1 polymer ?
#
loop_
_entity_poly.entity_id
_entity_poly.type
_entity_poly.pdbx_seq_one_letter_code
_entity_poly.pdbx_strand_id
1 'polypeptide(L)'
;MKRFKHIAVISCLMLMLGSIVGGCTSQHKAEPHKDETSQKAKPNKKKQVKTKTRKKSNEKEGAKAARSAMNFAQIKQGNYSSLLGQWSEMAASVNKHDSKGSVWIQENDRRLTVTKSEITNQDARIQGNTLNPNGSNEPLTLSFREKNNVLMADSSEAAIIWNLEFYPAGIAMSEDDWGPDLPQNIDSLKDRIIIRTSNNSYTQVFQKRDNNPTGSSAETTDKRANMDLSQIQTGKFDSIVDKWQNRQGKRLTVRKSQITFDDVDNFGHAATLDGLKLNIPSQNDDTGAPKMVPYFEFTAPAYDQKMTIESSTAGVISLRSNVPGAVIAISFLPRGVAGDIEELSASDLQQEKIVAVGTQNNATLVPNEMVYYRVK
;
A
#
# COMPACT_ATOMS: atom_id res chain seq x y z
N MET A 1 36.62 -44.71 22.30
CA MET A 1 37.14 -44.31 20.96
C MET A 1 36.07 -43.53 20.22
N LYS A 2 36.45 -42.54 19.38
CA LYS A 2 35.73 -42.03 18.17
C LYS A 2 34.21 -41.71 18.32
N ARG A 3 33.71 -40.51 18.02
CA ARG A 3 34.25 -39.32 17.32
C ARG A 3 33.44 -38.08 17.72
N PHE A 4 34.11 -36.95 17.94
CA PHE A 4 33.47 -35.64 17.73
C PHE A 4 33.23 -35.42 16.23
N LYS A 5 32.19 -34.65 15.90
CA LYS A 5 32.10 -33.87 14.65
C LYS A 5 31.69 -32.45 15.03
N HIS A 6 32.37 -31.46 14.46
CA HIS A 6 32.06 -30.05 14.69
C HIS A 6 30.88 -29.63 13.80
N ILE A 7 30.01 -28.76 14.32
CA ILE A 7 29.18 -27.87 13.52
C ILE A 7 29.80 -26.48 13.67
N ALA A 8 30.07 -25.80 12.55
CA ALA A 8 30.74 -24.51 12.56
C ALA A 8 29.76 -23.39 12.88
N VAL A 9 30.03 -22.62 13.93
CA VAL A 9 29.36 -21.33 14.18
C VAL A 9 30.17 -20.24 13.48
N ILE A 10 29.68 -19.74 12.35
CA ILE A 10 30.28 -18.59 11.65
C ILE A 10 29.59 -17.32 12.12
N SER A 11 30.09 -16.75 13.20
CA SER A 11 29.73 -15.40 13.64
C SER A 11 30.60 -14.37 12.91
N CYS A 12 30.09 -13.76 11.84
CA CYS A 12 30.76 -12.65 11.18
C CYS A 12 30.62 -11.36 12.01
N LEU A 13 31.57 -11.15 12.91
CA LEU A 13 31.86 -9.84 13.51
C LEU A 13 32.39 -8.89 12.42
N MET A 14 31.82 -7.69 12.32
CA MET A 14 32.41 -6.56 11.58
C MET A 14 32.60 -5.39 12.54
N LEU A 15 33.81 -4.82 12.56
CA LEU A 15 34.24 -3.79 13.49
C LEU A 15 34.37 -2.41 12.84
N MET A 16 34.29 -1.39 13.68
CA MET A 16 34.43 0.03 13.34
C MET A 16 35.77 0.37 12.68
N LEU A 17 35.75 1.35 11.76
CA LEU A 17 36.86 2.28 11.53
C LEU A 17 36.31 3.70 11.30
N GLY A 18 36.99 4.71 11.85
CA GLY A 18 36.82 6.13 11.51
C GLY A 18 38.01 6.66 10.69
N SER A 19 38.13 7.95 10.36
CA SER A 19 37.24 9.08 10.69
C SER A 19 36.84 9.93 9.46
N ILE A 20 37.28 11.16 9.14
CA ILE A 20 38.27 12.15 9.66
C ILE A 20 37.64 13.56 9.60
N VAL A 21 38.17 14.52 10.37
CA VAL A 21 37.65 15.90 10.54
C VAL A 21 37.80 16.79 9.29
N GLY A 22 36.78 17.61 9.01
CA GLY A 22 36.89 18.79 8.14
C GLY A 22 35.51 19.42 7.81
N GLY A 23 35.20 20.70 8.05
CA GLY A 23 35.94 21.70 8.84
C GLY A 23 36.05 23.10 8.20
N CYS A 24 34.96 23.75 7.79
CA CYS A 24 35.01 25.19 7.49
C CYS A 24 33.67 25.91 7.71
N THR A 25 33.70 27.05 8.41
CA THR A 25 32.56 27.95 8.64
C THR A 25 32.53 29.11 7.66
N SER A 26 31.33 29.54 7.26
CA SER A 26 31.09 30.95 6.89
C SER A 26 29.67 31.36 7.25
N GLN A 27 29.54 32.28 8.21
CA GLN A 27 28.29 32.99 8.45
C GLN A 27 28.07 34.03 7.36
N HIS A 28 26.82 34.36 7.04
CA HIS A 28 26.48 35.76 6.77
C HIS A 28 25.06 36.07 7.28
N LYS A 29 24.96 37.16 8.04
CA LYS A 29 23.72 37.72 8.59
C LYS A 29 23.76 39.22 8.38
N ALA A 30 22.91 39.75 7.51
CA ALA A 30 22.68 41.19 7.38
C ALA A 30 21.29 41.45 6.78
N GLU A 31 20.48 42.19 7.53
CA GLU A 31 19.28 42.91 7.06
C GLU A 31 19.73 44.35 6.64
N PRO A 32 18.83 45.35 6.55
CA PRO A 32 17.76 45.51 5.57
C PRO A 32 17.87 46.85 4.80
N HIS A 33 17.01 47.05 3.81
CA HIS A 33 16.56 48.39 3.39
C HIS A 33 15.05 48.29 3.03
N LYS A 34 14.12 49.16 3.45
CA LYS A 34 14.08 50.64 3.53
C LYS A 34 14.12 51.31 2.15
N ASP A 35 13.15 52.14 1.74
CA ASP A 35 12.04 52.77 2.49
C ASP A 35 10.90 53.22 1.54
N GLU A 36 9.69 53.46 2.09
CA GLU A 36 8.67 54.48 1.71
C GLU A 36 8.15 54.64 0.25
N THR A 37 6.96 55.24 -0.04
CA THR A 37 5.73 55.61 0.71
C THR A 37 4.53 55.74 -0.25
N SER A 38 3.29 55.67 0.29
CA SER A 38 2.06 56.42 -0.10
C SER A 38 1.54 56.35 -1.58
N GLN A 39 0.22 56.33 -1.85
CA GLN A 39 -0.78 57.30 -1.38
C GLN A 39 -2.23 56.77 -1.21
N LYS A 40 -3.02 57.58 -0.49
CA LYS A 40 -4.49 57.54 -0.28
C LYS A 40 -5.24 58.11 -1.52
N ALA A 41 -6.55 57.92 -1.76
CA ALA A 41 -7.58 57.00 -1.25
C ALA A 41 -8.90 57.06 -2.09
N LYS A 42 -9.84 56.16 -1.75
CA LYS A 42 -11.32 56.12 -1.92
C LYS A 42 -12.07 57.49 -1.99
N PRO A 43 -13.40 57.54 -2.33
CA PRO A 43 -14.31 56.58 -3.03
C PRO A 43 -15.26 57.23 -4.08
N ASN A 44 -16.18 56.47 -4.70
CA ASN A 44 -17.52 57.01 -5.05
C ASN A 44 -18.66 55.96 -4.95
N LYS A 45 -19.92 56.40 -5.09
CA LYS A 45 -21.13 55.73 -4.55
C LYS A 45 -22.03 55.02 -5.59
N LYS A 46 -22.59 53.88 -5.14
CA LYS A 46 -23.94 53.32 -5.38
C LYS A 46 -24.74 53.77 -6.62
N LYS A 47 -25.22 52.80 -7.40
CA LYS A 47 -26.64 52.75 -7.86
C LYS A 47 -27.23 51.36 -7.59
N GLN A 48 -28.46 51.32 -7.10
CA GLN A 48 -29.28 50.11 -7.02
C GLN A 48 -30.24 50.08 -8.22
N VAL A 49 -30.50 48.90 -8.76
CA VAL A 49 -31.67 48.63 -9.61
C VAL A 49 -32.31 47.32 -9.12
N LYS A 50 -33.63 47.33 -8.91
CA LYS A 50 -34.44 46.16 -8.56
C LYS A 50 -35.29 45.73 -9.77
N THR A 51 -35.81 44.50 -9.69
CA THR A 51 -36.87 43.93 -10.57
C THR A 51 -36.46 43.69 -12.04
N LYS A 52 -36.82 42.59 -12.71
CA LYS A 52 -37.88 41.59 -12.43
C LYS A 52 -37.40 40.14 -12.64
N THR A 53 -37.99 39.21 -11.89
CA THR A 53 -37.87 37.76 -12.12
C THR A 53 -38.43 37.38 -13.50
N ARG A 54 -37.67 36.62 -14.29
CA ARG A 54 -38.17 35.99 -15.53
C ARG A 54 -37.73 34.52 -15.54
N LYS A 55 -38.66 33.59 -15.32
CA LYS A 55 -38.38 32.15 -15.46
C LYS A 55 -37.92 31.88 -16.90
N LYS A 56 -36.83 31.14 -17.06
CA LYS A 56 -36.49 30.43 -18.29
C LYS A 56 -36.31 28.96 -17.93
N SER A 57 -36.96 28.09 -18.70
CA SER A 57 -36.74 26.64 -18.65
C SER A 57 -35.56 26.26 -19.55
N ASN A 58 -35.18 24.97 -19.48
CA ASN A 58 -34.06 24.34 -20.16
C ASN A 58 -32.68 24.77 -19.63
N GLU A 59 -31.68 23.90 -19.56
CA GLU A 59 -31.61 22.47 -19.93
C GLU A 59 -31.13 21.61 -18.73
N LYS A 60 -31.33 20.29 -18.77
CA LYS A 60 -30.60 19.38 -17.88
C LYS A 60 -29.20 19.14 -18.43
N GLU A 61 -28.31 20.11 -18.25
CA GLU A 61 -26.87 19.88 -18.39
C GLU A 61 -26.47 18.77 -17.40
N GLY A 62 -25.94 17.66 -17.91
CA GLY A 62 -25.57 16.52 -17.09
C GLY A 62 -24.46 16.92 -16.12
N ALA A 63 -24.71 16.82 -14.81
CA ALA A 63 -23.79 17.30 -13.79
C ALA A 63 -22.47 16.50 -13.78
N LYS A 64 -21.51 16.94 -14.61
CA LYS A 64 -20.13 16.49 -14.60
C LYS A 64 -19.58 16.77 -13.20
N ALA A 65 -19.44 15.72 -12.39
CA ALA A 65 -19.15 15.85 -10.97
C ALA A 65 -17.94 16.75 -10.75
N ALA A 66 -18.14 17.84 -10.01
CA ALA A 66 -17.10 18.84 -9.79
C ALA A 66 -15.88 18.18 -9.15
N ARG A 67 -14.71 18.27 -9.80
CA ARG A 67 -13.44 17.72 -9.29
C ARG A 67 -13.14 18.44 -7.98
N SER A 68 -13.35 17.76 -6.85
CA SER A 68 -13.13 18.34 -5.52
C SER A 68 -11.65 18.72 -5.40
N ALA A 69 -11.39 20.02 -5.34
CA ALA A 69 -10.04 20.54 -5.21
C ALA A 69 -9.44 20.16 -3.85
N MET A 70 -8.13 19.94 -3.84
CA MET A 70 -7.35 19.68 -2.63
C MET A 70 -7.54 20.80 -1.60
N ASN A 71 -7.89 20.45 -0.36
CA ASN A 71 -8.24 21.42 0.69
C ASN A 71 -7.22 21.39 1.84
N PHE A 72 -6.25 22.29 1.78
CA PHE A 72 -5.18 22.41 2.77
C PHE A 72 -5.67 22.64 4.20
N ALA A 73 -6.76 23.40 4.39
CA ALA A 73 -7.33 23.65 5.71
C ALA A 73 -7.90 22.37 6.35
N GLN A 74 -8.46 21.46 5.55
CA GLN A 74 -8.88 20.14 6.02
C GLN A 74 -7.68 19.21 6.29
N ILE A 75 -6.67 19.20 5.40
CA ILE A 75 -5.49 18.34 5.52
C ILE A 75 -4.68 18.67 6.79
N LYS A 76 -4.49 19.96 7.11
CA LYS A 76 -3.87 20.44 8.37
C LYS A 76 -4.62 20.01 9.64
N GLN A 77 -5.90 19.63 9.52
CA GLN A 77 -6.75 19.14 10.62
C GLN A 77 -6.87 17.61 10.62
N GLY A 78 -6.12 16.90 9.77
CA GLY A 78 -6.21 15.44 9.62
C GLY A 78 -7.46 14.94 8.90
N ASN A 79 -8.17 15.83 8.21
CA ASN A 79 -9.34 15.50 7.42
C ASN A 79 -8.95 15.43 5.94
N TYR A 80 -8.77 14.22 5.43
CA TYR A 80 -8.33 13.99 4.05
C TYR A 80 -9.50 13.78 3.07
N SER A 81 -10.71 14.23 3.43
CA SER A 81 -11.92 14.08 2.59
C SER A 81 -11.78 14.69 1.18
N SER A 82 -10.96 15.73 1.00
CA SER A 82 -10.66 16.31 -0.32
C SER A 82 -9.64 15.49 -1.15
N LEU A 83 -8.86 14.64 -0.49
CA LEU A 83 -7.88 13.75 -1.10
C LEU A 83 -8.47 12.38 -1.49
N LEU A 84 -9.72 12.07 -1.10
CA LEU A 84 -10.41 10.85 -1.49
C LEU A 84 -10.39 10.64 -3.01
N GLY A 85 -10.08 9.41 -3.41
CA GLY A 85 -9.88 9.00 -4.79
C GLY A 85 -8.96 7.77 -4.86
N GLN A 86 -8.65 7.33 -6.07
CA GLN A 86 -7.62 6.31 -6.27
C GLN A 86 -6.30 6.98 -6.63
N TRP A 87 -5.21 6.59 -5.98
CA TRP A 87 -3.88 7.10 -6.23
C TRP A 87 -2.98 5.98 -6.78
N SER A 88 -1.95 6.34 -7.54
CA SER A 88 -0.92 5.42 -8.02
C SER A 88 0.43 6.10 -7.94
N GLU A 89 1.48 5.37 -7.59
CA GLU A 89 2.83 5.87 -7.77
C GLU A 89 3.10 6.05 -9.27
N MET A 90 3.77 7.15 -9.62
CA MET A 90 4.21 7.43 -11.00
C MET A 90 5.72 7.34 -11.14
N ALA A 91 6.43 7.65 -10.06
CA ALA A 91 7.88 7.53 -9.96
C ALA A 91 8.30 7.52 -8.49
N ALA A 92 9.45 6.92 -8.24
CA ALA A 92 10.19 7.06 -7.00
C ALA A 92 11.62 7.55 -7.31
N SER A 93 12.34 8.08 -6.32
CA SER A 93 13.75 8.44 -6.42
C SER A 93 14.50 7.88 -5.23
N VAL A 94 15.67 7.29 -5.46
CA VAL A 94 16.45 6.60 -4.42
C VAL A 94 17.95 6.82 -4.60
N ASN A 95 18.65 7.14 -3.53
CA ASN A 95 20.11 7.13 -3.52
C ASN A 95 20.60 5.72 -3.17
N LYS A 96 21.26 5.07 -4.13
CA LYS A 96 21.80 3.71 -3.99
C LYS A 96 23.24 3.70 -3.43
N HIS A 97 23.77 4.88 -3.09
CA HIS A 97 25.15 5.12 -2.64
C HIS A 97 26.23 4.68 -3.65
N ASP A 98 25.87 4.54 -4.92
CA ASP A 98 26.75 4.15 -6.04
C ASP A 98 27.46 5.34 -6.70
N SER A 99 27.68 6.41 -5.92
CA SER A 99 28.20 7.72 -6.34
C SER A 99 27.36 8.52 -7.36
N LYS A 100 26.19 8.04 -7.79
CA LYS A 100 25.30 8.81 -8.70
C LYS A 100 24.32 9.73 -7.99
N GLY A 101 24.20 9.63 -6.66
CA GLY A 101 23.19 10.36 -5.89
C GLY A 101 21.80 9.72 -5.98
N SER A 102 20.74 10.51 -5.77
CA SER A 102 19.36 10.03 -5.95
C SER A 102 19.03 9.91 -7.44
N VAL A 103 18.59 8.73 -7.86
CA VAL A 103 18.20 8.45 -9.26
C VAL A 103 16.70 8.12 -9.31
N TRP A 104 15.99 8.77 -10.23
CA TRP A 104 14.59 8.49 -10.51
C TRP A 104 14.39 7.11 -11.15
N ILE A 105 13.37 6.39 -10.68
CA ILE A 105 12.97 5.05 -11.13
C ILE A 105 11.46 5.00 -11.29
N GLN A 106 10.98 4.23 -12.27
CA GLN A 106 9.55 4.09 -12.53
C GLN A 106 8.97 2.87 -11.79
N GLU A 107 8.65 3.06 -10.51
CA GLU A 107 7.82 2.14 -9.72
C GLU A 107 6.33 2.46 -10.01
N ASN A 108 5.51 1.42 -10.24
CA ASN A 108 4.15 1.54 -10.79
C ASN A 108 3.09 0.75 -9.98
N ASP A 109 3.53 0.02 -8.96
CA ASP A 109 2.79 -1.00 -8.23
C ASP A 109 2.39 -0.53 -6.82
N ARG A 110 3.21 0.33 -6.20
CA ARG A 110 2.95 0.92 -4.88
C ARG A 110 1.74 1.87 -4.93
N ARG A 111 0.98 1.90 -3.83
CA ARG A 111 -0.28 2.66 -3.74
C ARG A 111 -0.34 3.49 -2.48
N LEU A 112 -0.87 4.70 -2.65
CA LEU A 112 -1.29 5.56 -1.54
C LEU A 112 -2.77 5.33 -1.26
N THR A 113 -3.07 4.75 -0.10
CA THR A 113 -4.44 4.62 0.40
C THR A 113 -4.83 5.91 1.09
N VAL A 114 -6.01 6.45 0.78
CA VAL A 114 -6.54 7.67 1.40
C VAL A 114 -7.95 7.43 1.88
N THR A 115 -8.17 7.60 3.18
CA THR A 115 -9.50 7.59 3.83
C THR A 115 -9.88 9.02 4.23
N LYS A 116 -10.92 9.20 5.06
CA LYS A 116 -11.27 10.52 5.59
C LYS A 116 -10.32 11.01 6.69
N SER A 117 -9.62 10.09 7.35
CA SER A 117 -8.85 10.33 8.59
C SER A 117 -7.42 9.78 8.56
N GLU A 118 -7.05 9.09 7.47
CA GLU A 118 -5.76 8.45 7.30
C GLU A 118 -5.26 8.54 5.86
N ILE A 119 -3.94 8.72 5.68
CA ILE A 119 -3.20 8.48 4.44
C ILE A 119 -2.16 7.40 4.76
N THR A 120 -2.06 6.35 3.94
CA THR A 120 -1.22 5.19 4.25
C THR A 120 -0.52 4.68 2.98
N ASN A 121 0.78 4.43 3.07
CA ASN A 121 1.51 3.61 2.10
C ASN A 121 2.34 2.54 2.83
N GLN A 122 3.26 1.89 2.12
CA GLN A 122 4.14 0.86 2.68
C GLN A 122 5.21 1.39 3.66
N ASP A 123 5.55 2.68 3.63
CA ASP A 123 6.64 3.28 4.40
C ASP A 123 6.16 4.13 5.59
N ALA A 124 4.97 4.73 5.47
CA ALA A 124 4.40 5.62 6.49
C ALA A 124 2.87 5.59 6.56
N ARG A 125 2.38 5.89 7.77
CA ARG A 125 0.97 6.07 8.10
C ARG A 125 0.73 7.45 8.70
N ILE A 126 -0.05 8.28 8.03
CA ILE A 126 -0.38 9.64 8.48
C ILE A 126 -1.83 9.67 8.99
N GLN A 127 -2.02 10.04 10.25
CA GLN A 127 -3.32 10.16 10.90
C GLN A 127 -3.38 11.47 11.71
N GLY A 128 -4.46 12.22 11.58
CA GLY A 128 -4.56 13.51 12.29
C GLY A 128 -3.50 14.50 11.79
N ASN A 129 -2.67 15.00 12.70
CA ASN A 129 -1.48 15.81 12.41
C ASN A 129 -0.18 15.04 12.68
N THR A 130 -0.18 13.70 12.66
CA THR A 130 1.02 12.88 12.91
C THR A 130 1.31 11.92 11.76
N LEU A 131 2.60 11.66 11.53
CA LEU A 131 3.12 10.57 10.70
C LEU A 131 3.76 9.54 11.63
N ASN A 132 3.33 8.29 11.55
CA ASN A 132 4.08 7.17 12.11
C ASN A 132 4.85 6.48 10.96
N PRO A 133 6.19 6.37 11.02
CA PRO A 133 6.95 5.48 10.15
C PRO A 133 6.49 4.04 10.35
N ASN A 134 6.31 3.27 9.28
CA ASN A 134 5.88 1.88 9.42
C ASN A 134 6.98 1.05 10.09
N GLY A 135 6.67 0.50 11.27
CA GLY A 135 7.62 -0.18 12.15
C GLY A 135 8.06 0.64 13.37
N SER A 136 7.71 1.93 13.46
CA SER A 136 7.82 2.70 14.71
C SER A 136 6.54 2.59 15.55
N ASN A 137 6.70 2.78 16.86
CA ASN A 137 5.62 2.89 17.83
C ASN A 137 5.28 4.35 18.17
N GLU A 138 6.16 5.30 17.83
CA GLU A 138 6.06 6.69 18.27
C GLU A 138 5.62 7.63 17.11
N PRO A 139 4.42 8.24 17.18
CA PRO A 139 3.89 9.06 16.11
C PRO A 139 4.54 10.45 16.07
N LEU A 140 5.24 10.76 14.97
CA LEU A 140 5.94 12.02 14.76
C LEU A 140 4.97 13.14 14.40
N THR A 141 5.05 14.29 15.05
CA THR A 141 4.16 15.44 14.78
C THR A 141 4.54 16.17 13.50
N LEU A 142 3.58 16.41 12.60
CA LEU A 142 3.78 17.15 11.35
C LEU A 142 3.69 18.66 11.55
N SER A 143 4.71 19.37 11.08
CA SER A 143 4.77 20.83 11.00
C SER A 143 4.39 21.30 9.60
N PHE A 144 3.22 21.92 9.44
CA PHE A 144 2.68 22.32 8.14
C PHE A 144 3.05 23.75 7.72
N ARG A 145 3.53 23.93 6.49
CA ARG A 145 3.82 25.23 5.84
C ARG A 145 3.24 25.27 4.42
N GLU A 146 3.02 26.46 3.86
CA GLU A 146 2.60 26.61 2.45
C GLU A 146 3.64 27.43 1.67
N LYS A 147 4.02 26.95 0.48
CA LYS A 147 4.97 27.57 -0.46
C LYS A 147 4.40 27.40 -1.86
N ASN A 148 4.32 28.45 -2.68
CA ASN A 148 3.97 28.37 -4.11
C ASN A 148 2.65 27.61 -4.43
N ASN A 149 1.64 27.67 -3.54
CA ASN A 149 0.38 26.91 -3.60
C ASN A 149 0.52 25.38 -3.43
N VAL A 150 1.63 24.93 -2.85
CA VAL A 150 1.86 23.57 -2.33
C VAL A 150 1.77 23.63 -0.79
N LEU A 151 1.03 22.69 -0.19
CA LEU A 151 1.09 22.46 1.26
C LEU A 151 2.20 21.45 1.53
N MET A 152 3.16 21.84 2.35
CA MET A 152 4.30 21.03 2.75
C MET A 152 4.16 20.67 4.24
N ALA A 153 4.60 19.48 4.64
CA ALA A 153 4.55 19.03 6.02
C ALA A 153 5.85 18.30 6.38
N ASP A 154 6.53 18.74 7.43
CA ASP A 154 7.80 18.15 7.87
C ASP A 154 7.65 17.43 9.21
N SER A 155 8.46 16.38 9.43
CA SER A 155 8.78 15.90 10.77
C SER A 155 10.18 15.28 10.80
N SER A 156 10.67 14.94 11.99
CA SER A 156 12.01 14.37 12.16
C SER A 156 12.11 13.48 13.40
N GLU A 157 12.75 12.33 13.25
CA GLU A 157 13.08 11.39 14.33
C GLU A 157 14.60 11.12 14.30
N ALA A 158 15.30 11.56 15.34
CA ALA A 158 16.77 11.53 15.42
C ALA A 158 17.45 12.12 14.15
N ALA A 159 17.97 11.28 13.26
CA ALA A 159 18.62 11.68 12.00
C ALA A 159 17.73 11.51 10.75
N ILE A 160 16.52 10.95 10.90
CA ILE A 160 15.58 10.72 9.81
C ILE A 160 14.63 11.91 9.71
N ILE A 161 14.58 12.54 8.54
CA ILE A 161 13.68 13.66 8.22
C ILE A 161 12.62 13.13 7.26
N TRP A 162 11.36 13.41 7.56
CA TRP A 162 10.22 13.14 6.68
C TRP A 162 9.68 14.44 6.11
N ASN A 163 9.40 14.47 4.81
CA ASN A 163 8.71 15.57 4.14
C ASN A 163 7.53 15.00 3.36
N LEU A 164 6.37 15.66 3.43
CA LEU A 164 5.22 15.40 2.57
C LEU A 164 4.85 16.67 1.84
N GLU A 165 4.50 16.56 0.57
CA GLU A 165 4.07 17.69 -0.24
C GLU A 165 2.79 17.39 -1.01
N PHE A 166 1.81 18.25 -0.82
CA PHE A 166 0.45 18.14 -1.32
C PHE A 166 0.28 19.17 -2.46
N TYR A 167 0.37 18.68 -3.70
CA TYR A 167 0.31 19.47 -4.93
C TYR A 167 -1.10 19.39 -5.54
N PRO A 168 -1.86 20.50 -5.60
CA PRO A 168 -3.11 20.56 -6.35
C PRO A 168 -2.90 20.39 -7.86
N ALA A 169 -3.94 19.93 -8.56
CA ALA A 169 -4.02 20.00 -10.02
C ALA A 169 -3.68 21.40 -10.57
N GLY A 170 -2.70 21.44 -11.49
CA GLY A 170 -2.18 22.65 -12.12
C GLY A 170 -0.85 23.18 -11.55
N ILE A 171 -0.38 22.69 -10.40
CA ILE A 171 0.91 23.09 -9.81
C ILE A 171 2.01 22.10 -10.19
N ALA A 172 2.90 22.46 -11.11
CA ALA A 172 4.01 21.61 -11.52
C ALA A 172 5.02 21.40 -10.37
N MET A 173 5.73 20.27 -10.40
CA MET A 173 6.97 20.08 -9.66
C MET A 173 8.09 20.84 -10.38
N SER A 174 9.07 21.36 -9.64
CA SER A 174 10.20 22.12 -10.22
C SER A 174 11.49 21.29 -10.20
N GLU A 175 12.36 21.52 -11.19
CA GLU A 175 13.71 20.95 -11.20
C GLU A 175 14.59 21.56 -10.09
N ASP A 176 14.30 22.78 -9.63
CA ASP A 176 14.97 23.44 -8.50
C ASP A 176 14.72 22.72 -7.17
N ASP A 177 13.49 22.21 -6.95
CA ASP A 177 13.10 21.50 -5.73
C ASP A 177 13.41 19.97 -5.82
N TRP A 178 13.47 19.38 -7.03
CA TRP A 178 13.49 17.91 -7.24
C TRP A 178 14.57 17.35 -8.19
N GLY A 179 15.44 18.20 -8.75
CA GLY A 179 16.50 17.82 -9.69
C GLY A 179 16.08 17.82 -11.17
N PRO A 180 17.04 17.89 -12.11
CA PRO A 180 16.76 18.11 -13.54
C PRO A 180 16.11 16.92 -14.24
N ASP A 181 16.38 15.69 -13.82
CA ASP A 181 15.91 14.47 -14.48
C ASP A 181 14.47 14.07 -14.06
N LEU A 182 13.56 15.05 -13.96
CA LEU A 182 12.19 14.84 -13.49
C LEU A 182 11.37 13.92 -14.44
N PRO A 183 10.73 12.85 -13.94
CA PRO A 183 9.98 11.91 -14.79
C PRO A 183 8.79 12.53 -15.54
N GLN A 184 8.86 12.50 -16.88
CA GLN A 184 7.86 13.10 -17.78
C GLN A 184 6.47 12.46 -17.75
N ASN A 185 6.31 11.31 -17.07
CA ASN A 185 5.02 10.65 -16.87
C ASN A 185 4.19 11.27 -15.70
N ILE A 186 4.77 12.22 -14.95
CA ILE A 186 4.10 12.96 -13.89
C ILE A 186 3.22 14.06 -14.52
N ASP A 187 1.91 13.86 -14.51
CA ASP A 187 0.90 14.75 -15.11
C ASP A 187 0.55 15.89 -14.14
N SER A 188 1.02 17.10 -14.44
CA SER A 188 0.81 18.31 -13.63
C SER A 188 -0.67 18.69 -13.44
N LEU A 189 -1.57 18.23 -14.32
CA LEU A 189 -3.02 18.54 -14.31
C LEU A 189 -3.83 17.65 -13.36
N LYS A 190 -3.17 16.75 -12.62
CA LYS A 190 -3.76 15.92 -11.55
C LYS A 190 -3.34 16.42 -10.17
N ASP A 191 -4.02 15.95 -9.13
CA ASP A 191 -3.51 16.13 -7.77
C ASP A 191 -2.32 15.16 -7.56
N ARG A 192 -1.24 15.61 -6.92
CA ARG A 192 -0.10 14.77 -6.49
C ARG A 192 0.13 14.87 -4.98
N ILE A 193 0.62 13.78 -4.40
CA ILE A 193 1.15 13.72 -3.04
C ILE A 193 2.55 13.13 -3.14
N ILE A 194 3.56 13.88 -2.68
CA ILE A 194 4.93 13.40 -2.57
C ILE A 194 5.17 12.99 -1.12
N ILE A 195 5.83 11.86 -0.91
CA ILE A 195 6.33 11.44 0.40
C ILE A 195 7.83 11.20 0.26
N ARG A 196 8.63 11.80 1.15
CA ARG A 196 10.09 11.68 1.19
C ARG A 196 10.57 11.34 2.60
N THR A 197 11.58 10.48 2.68
CA THR A 197 12.40 10.27 3.86
C THR A 197 13.88 10.57 3.54
N SER A 198 14.65 11.05 4.52
CA SER A 198 16.11 11.17 4.35
C SER A 198 16.82 9.81 4.34
N ASN A 199 16.17 8.74 4.82
CA ASN A 199 16.69 7.38 4.73
C ASN A 199 16.86 6.97 3.25
N ASN A 200 18.11 6.72 2.83
CA ASN A 200 18.50 6.57 1.41
C ASN A 200 18.00 7.68 0.47
N SER A 201 17.67 8.86 1.01
CA SER A 201 16.99 9.97 0.31
C SER A 201 15.75 9.53 -0.49
N TYR A 202 15.04 8.50 -0.02
CA TYR A 202 13.94 7.89 -0.75
C TYR A 202 12.73 8.82 -0.87
N THR A 203 12.20 8.95 -2.08
CA THR A 203 11.11 9.86 -2.47
C THR A 203 10.10 9.12 -3.33
N GLN A 204 8.80 9.38 -3.15
CA GLN A 204 7.70 8.74 -3.88
C GLN A 204 6.71 9.78 -4.38
N VAL A 205 6.33 9.72 -5.65
CA VAL A 205 5.37 10.65 -6.28
C VAL A 205 4.07 9.91 -6.59
N PHE A 206 3.07 10.08 -5.74
CA PHE A 206 1.73 9.55 -5.94
C PHE A 206 0.85 10.54 -6.69
N GLN A 207 0.07 10.04 -7.66
CA GLN A 207 -0.81 10.83 -8.51
C GLN A 207 -2.25 10.31 -8.43
N LYS A 208 -3.21 11.24 -8.29
CA LYS A 208 -4.64 10.93 -8.23
C LYS A 208 -5.14 10.57 -9.62
N ARG A 209 -5.57 9.31 -9.79
CA ARG A 209 -6.18 8.83 -11.03
C ARG A 209 -7.49 9.55 -11.29
N ASP A 210 -7.85 9.68 -12.57
CA ASP A 210 -9.13 10.27 -12.94
C ASP A 210 -10.28 9.36 -12.48
N ASN A 211 -11.34 9.94 -11.91
CA ASN A 211 -12.52 9.21 -11.44
C ASN A 211 -13.43 8.78 -12.62
N ASN A 212 -12.85 8.02 -13.55
CA ASN A 212 -13.53 7.47 -14.72
C ASN A 212 -13.78 5.97 -14.47
N PRO A 213 -15.02 5.52 -14.24
CA PRO A 213 -15.36 4.11 -14.01
C PRO A 213 -15.38 3.31 -15.33
N THR A 214 -14.34 3.45 -16.16
CA THR A 214 -14.22 2.76 -17.46
C THR A 214 -12.76 2.63 -17.89
N GLY A 215 -12.09 1.59 -17.39
CA GLY A 215 -10.84 1.08 -17.98
C GLY A 215 -11.15 0.12 -19.12
N SER A 216 -11.66 0.64 -20.25
CA SER A 216 -12.07 -0.19 -21.40
C SER A 216 -10.88 -0.63 -22.26
N SER A 217 -9.97 -1.43 -21.68
CA SER A 217 -9.22 -2.40 -22.49
C SER A 217 -10.16 -3.53 -22.90
N ALA A 218 -9.86 -4.22 -24.01
CA ALA A 218 -10.73 -5.26 -24.57
C ALA A 218 -10.57 -6.61 -23.84
N GLU A 219 -10.87 -6.64 -22.54
CA GLU A 219 -11.03 -7.90 -21.80
C GLU A 219 -12.50 -8.38 -21.86
N THR A 220 -12.66 -9.70 -22.02
CA THR A 220 -13.97 -10.37 -22.06
C THR A 220 -14.81 -10.06 -20.82
N THR A 221 -16.09 -9.76 -21.01
CA THR A 221 -17.04 -9.25 -20.01
C THR A 221 -17.39 -10.25 -18.89
N ASP A 222 -16.42 -10.60 -18.05
CA ASP A 222 -16.67 -11.43 -16.89
C ASP A 222 -17.39 -10.61 -15.80
N LYS A 223 -18.70 -10.89 -15.63
CA LYS A 223 -19.58 -10.18 -14.69
C LYS A 223 -19.43 -10.67 -13.24
N ARG A 224 -18.40 -11.46 -12.94
CA ARG A 224 -18.05 -11.87 -11.56
C ARG A 224 -17.67 -10.62 -10.76
N ALA A 225 -18.15 -10.55 -9.51
CA ALA A 225 -17.80 -9.45 -8.61
C ALA A 225 -16.33 -9.56 -8.21
N ASN A 226 -15.64 -8.42 -8.10
CA ASN A 226 -14.27 -8.40 -7.56
C ASN A 226 -14.26 -9.01 -6.15
N MET A 227 -13.17 -9.71 -5.82
CA MET A 227 -12.86 -10.30 -4.53
C MET A 227 -13.05 -9.29 -3.40
N ASP A 228 -14.16 -9.43 -2.68
CA ASP A 228 -14.44 -8.71 -1.46
C ASP A 228 -13.70 -9.41 -0.32
N LEU A 229 -12.72 -8.70 0.26
CA LEU A 229 -11.91 -9.18 1.36
C LEU A 229 -12.66 -9.17 2.70
N SER A 230 -13.68 -8.32 2.86
CA SER A 230 -14.42 -8.18 4.12
C SER A 230 -15.33 -9.38 4.40
N GLN A 231 -15.95 -9.96 3.36
CA GLN A 231 -16.66 -11.24 3.50
C GLN A 231 -15.69 -12.37 3.91
N ILE A 232 -14.47 -12.41 3.36
CA ILE A 232 -13.47 -13.49 3.59
C ILE A 232 -13.04 -13.50 5.06
N GLN A 233 -12.84 -12.32 5.66
CA GLN A 233 -12.61 -12.17 7.11
C GLN A 233 -13.77 -12.67 7.98
N THR A 234 -14.97 -12.89 7.42
CA THR A 234 -16.12 -13.46 8.14
C THR A 234 -16.40 -14.93 7.77
N GLY A 235 -15.51 -15.59 7.01
CA GLY A 235 -15.74 -16.95 6.51
C GLY A 235 -16.80 -17.02 5.41
N LYS A 236 -16.98 -15.94 4.63
CA LYS A 236 -17.92 -15.86 3.51
C LYS A 236 -17.15 -15.64 2.21
N PHE A 237 -17.52 -16.39 1.20
CA PHE A 237 -16.76 -16.52 -0.04
C PHE A 237 -17.61 -16.19 -1.29
N ASP A 238 -18.81 -15.63 -1.13
CA ASP A 238 -19.76 -15.31 -2.22
C ASP A 238 -19.12 -14.63 -3.45
N SER A 239 -18.26 -13.62 -3.29
CA SER A 239 -17.59 -12.97 -4.43
C SER A 239 -16.56 -13.85 -5.18
N ILE A 240 -16.03 -14.89 -4.53
CA ILE A 240 -14.99 -15.79 -5.08
C ILE A 240 -15.48 -17.21 -5.35
N VAL A 241 -16.80 -17.45 -5.31
CA VAL A 241 -17.46 -18.70 -5.72
C VAL A 241 -17.06 -19.03 -7.16
N ASP A 242 -16.28 -20.11 -7.32
CA ASP A 242 -15.76 -20.54 -8.61
C ASP A 242 -15.07 -21.92 -8.53
N LYS A 243 -14.61 -22.40 -9.69
CA LYS A 243 -13.50 -23.35 -9.76
C LYS A 243 -12.20 -22.58 -9.98
N TRP A 244 -11.15 -22.97 -9.27
CA TRP A 244 -9.83 -22.38 -9.38
C TRP A 244 -8.78 -23.49 -9.62
N GLN A 245 -7.71 -23.18 -10.34
CA GLN A 245 -6.64 -24.12 -10.66
C GLN A 245 -5.28 -23.41 -10.70
N ASN A 246 -4.22 -24.06 -10.22
CA ASN A 246 -2.84 -23.58 -10.36
C ASN A 246 -2.14 -24.19 -11.59
N ARG A 247 -0.93 -23.73 -11.93
CA ARG A 247 -0.24 -24.18 -13.16
C ARG A 247 0.31 -25.61 -13.05
N GLN A 248 0.53 -26.08 -11.83
CA GLN A 248 0.80 -27.50 -11.52
C GLN A 248 -0.45 -28.39 -11.69
N GLY A 249 -1.61 -27.81 -12.01
CA GLY A 249 -2.86 -28.52 -12.29
C GLY A 249 -3.72 -28.84 -11.07
N LYS A 250 -3.26 -28.52 -9.84
CA LYS A 250 -4.03 -28.66 -8.60
C LYS A 250 -5.21 -27.71 -8.60
N ARG A 251 -6.35 -28.11 -8.03
CA ARG A 251 -7.60 -27.31 -8.03
C ARG A 251 -8.08 -27.02 -6.62
N LEU A 252 -8.84 -25.93 -6.51
CA LEU A 252 -9.74 -25.70 -5.40
C LEU A 252 -11.12 -25.28 -5.91
N THR A 253 -12.17 -25.58 -5.17
CA THR A 253 -13.56 -25.21 -5.51
C THR A 253 -14.16 -24.42 -4.37
N VAL A 254 -14.69 -23.23 -4.70
CA VAL A 254 -15.24 -22.28 -3.74
C VAL A 254 -16.77 -22.26 -3.84
N ARG A 255 -17.42 -22.35 -2.69
CA ARG A 255 -18.87 -22.20 -2.44
C ARG A 255 -19.05 -21.12 -1.37
N LYS A 256 -20.26 -20.57 -1.24
CA LYS A 256 -20.59 -19.40 -0.39
C LYS A 256 -19.97 -19.42 1.03
N SER A 257 -19.94 -20.56 1.71
CA SER A 257 -19.27 -20.72 3.01
C SER A 257 -18.08 -21.68 3.01
N GLN A 258 -17.78 -22.35 1.90
CA GLN A 258 -16.86 -23.50 1.91
C GLN A 258 -15.86 -23.47 0.75
N ILE A 259 -14.58 -23.71 1.03
CA ILE A 259 -13.55 -24.01 0.03
C ILE A 259 -13.13 -25.47 0.20
N THR A 260 -13.04 -26.21 -0.91
CA THR A 260 -12.43 -27.56 -0.97
C THR A 260 -11.13 -27.47 -1.77
N PHE A 261 -10.05 -28.04 -1.25
CA PHE A 261 -8.72 -28.04 -1.86
C PHE A 261 -8.34 -29.48 -2.26
N ASP A 262 -7.81 -29.68 -3.46
CA ASP A 262 -7.05 -30.90 -3.79
C ASP A 262 -5.81 -30.99 -2.87
N ASP A 263 -5.11 -29.86 -2.69
CA ASP A 263 -3.92 -29.70 -1.85
C ASP A 263 -3.99 -28.33 -1.14
N VAL A 264 -3.89 -28.29 0.20
CA VAL A 264 -3.87 -27.04 1.00
C VAL A 264 -2.47 -26.62 1.47
N ASP A 265 -1.51 -27.53 1.38
CA ASP A 265 -0.12 -27.35 1.82
C ASP A 265 0.88 -28.08 0.90
N ASN A 266 2.17 -27.90 1.18
CA ASN A 266 3.27 -28.41 0.36
C ASN A 266 3.45 -29.93 0.48
N PHE A 267 2.68 -30.60 1.35
CA PHE A 267 2.71 -32.05 1.56
C PHE A 267 1.57 -32.76 0.80
N GLY A 268 0.72 -31.99 0.11
CA GLY A 268 -0.38 -32.50 -0.71
C GLY A 268 -1.59 -32.95 0.10
N HIS A 269 -1.82 -32.33 1.26
CA HIS A 269 -3.00 -32.64 2.07
C HIS A 269 -4.28 -32.01 1.50
N ALA A 270 -5.21 -32.85 1.05
CA ALA A 270 -6.57 -32.43 0.71
C ALA A 270 -7.31 -31.90 1.94
N ALA A 271 -8.08 -30.83 1.78
CA ALA A 271 -8.73 -30.15 2.90
C ALA A 271 -10.06 -29.48 2.53
N THR A 272 -10.85 -29.17 3.56
CA THR A 272 -12.02 -28.29 3.46
C THR A 272 -11.93 -27.18 4.49
N LEU A 273 -12.13 -25.93 4.05
CA LEU A 273 -12.34 -24.77 4.90
C LEU A 273 -13.84 -24.43 4.88
N ASP A 274 -14.55 -24.59 6.00
CA ASP A 274 -15.96 -24.17 6.13
C ASP A 274 -16.04 -23.00 7.12
N GLY A 275 -16.47 -21.84 6.61
CA GLY A 275 -16.31 -20.55 7.28
C GLY A 275 -14.83 -20.24 7.55
N LEU A 276 -14.48 -20.20 8.83
CA LEU A 276 -13.10 -20.09 9.31
C LEU A 276 -12.64 -21.38 10.00
N LYS A 277 -13.29 -22.53 9.74
CA LYS A 277 -12.91 -23.84 10.26
C LYS A 277 -12.21 -24.67 9.18
N LEU A 278 -10.90 -24.88 9.33
CA LEU A 278 -10.13 -25.80 8.51
C LEU A 278 -10.31 -27.24 8.99
N ASN A 279 -10.35 -28.17 8.04
CA ASN A 279 -10.47 -29.60 8.26
C ASN A 279 -9.57 -30.34 7.27
N ILE A 280 -8.60 -31.08 7.78
CA ILE A 280 -7.62 -31.86 7.00
C ILE A 280 -7.79 -33.35 7.39
N PRO A 281 -8.59 -34.15 6.66
CA PRO A 281 -8.98 -35.49 7.10
C PRO A 281 -7.81 -36.45 7.35
N SER A 282 -6.73 -36.37 6.58
CA SER A 282 -5.51 -37.18 6.78
C SER A 282 -4.78 -36.87 8.11
N GLN A 283 -4.98 -35.66 8.64
CA GLN A 283 -4.37 -35.18 9.89
C GLN A 283 -5.34 -35.20 11.08
N ASN A 284 -6.55 -35.77 10.91
CA ASN A 284 -7.52 -35.96 11.99
C ASN A 284 -7.49 -37.38 12.58
N ASP A 285 -7.79 -37.50 13.87
CA ASP A 285 -8.13 -38.76 14.51
C ASP A 285 -9.53 -39.25 14.14
N ASP A 286 -9.91 -40.43 14.65
CA ASP A 286 -11.20 -41.08 14.38
C ASP A 286 -12.42 -40.28 14.92
N THR A 287 -12.20 -39.22 15.70
CA THR A 287 -13.25 -38.30 16.18
C THR A 287 -13.42 -37.07 15.28
N GLY A 288 -12.50 -36.84 14.33
CA GLY A 288 -12.46 -35.65 13.50
C GLY A 288 -11.76 -34.44 14.14
N ALA A 289 -11.01 -34.65 15.23
CA ALA A 289 -10.11 -33.67 15.83
C ALA A 289 -8.68 -33.81 15.26
N PRO A 290 -7.83 -32.76 15.23
CA PRO A 290 -6.46 -32.89 14.76
C PRO A 290 -5.66 -33.85 15.64
N LYS A 291 -4.91 -34.77 15.03
CA LYS A 291 -4.04 -35.71 15.74
C LYS A 291 -3.06 -34.95 16.63
N MET A 292 -2.86 -35.43 17.86
CA MET A 292 -1.74 -34.99 18.68
C MET A 292 -0.44 -35.59 18.14
N VAL A 293 0.50 -34.74 17.73
CA VAL A 293 1.81 -35.13 17.18
C VAL A 293 2.94 -34.65 18.10
N PRO A 294 4.06 -35.40 18.19
CA PRO A 294 5.24 -34.95 18.94
C PRO A 294 5.90 -33.73 18.28
N TYR A 295 6.30 -32.75 19.08
CA TYR A 295 7.05 -31.58 18.66
C TYR A 295 8.01 -31.14 19.78
N PHE A 296 9.31 -31.31 19.54
CA PHE A 296 10.36 -31.23 20.56
C PHE A 296 10.01 -32.07 21.81
N GLU A 297 9.85 -31.44 22.97
CA GLU A 297 9.63 -32.11 24.27
C GLU A 297 8.15 -32.22 24.67
N PHE A 298 7.22 -31.82 23.79
CA PHE A 298 5.78 -31.86 24.05
C PHE A 298 4.99 -32.42 22.87
N THR A 299 3.66 -32.57 23.04
CA THR A 299 2.72 -32.90 21.97
C THR A 299 1.82 -31.73 21.65
N ALA A 300 1.61 -31.45 20.37
CA ALA A 300 0.75 -30.40 19.86
C ALA A 300 -0.29 -30.97 18.88
N PRO A 301 -1.43 -30.31 18.63
CA PRO A 301 -2.30 -30.69 17.52
C PRO A 301 -1.54 -30.55 16.18
N ALA A 302 -1.80 -31.43 15.22
CA ALA A 302 -1.19 -31.40 13.90
C ALA A 302 -1.45 -30.09 13.16
N TYR A 303 -2.62 -29.48 13.38
CA TYR A 303 -2.99 -28.14 12.90
C TYR A 303 -4.11 -27.53 13.76
N ASP A 304 -4.21 -26.21 13.83
CA ASP A 304 -5.35 -25.52 14.45
C ASP A 304 -6.60 -25.58 13.52
N GLN A 305 -7.72 -26.15 13.99
CA GLN A 305 -8.96 -26.16 13.20
C GLN A 305 -9.58 -24.76 13.00
N LYS A 306 -9.30 -23.79 13.86
CA LYS A 306 -9.83 -22.42 13.72
C LYS A 306 -8.78 -21.52 13.08
N MET A 307 -9.08 -21.02 11.88
CA MET A 307 -8.22 -20.05 11.20
C MET A 307 -8.17 -18.73 11.97
N THR A 308 -6.97 -18.20 12.15
CA THR A 308 -6.75 -16.79 12.49
C THR A 308 -6.73 -15.96 11.21
N ILE A 309 -6.94 -14.65 11.33
CA ILE A 309 -6.98 -13.70 10.22
C ILE A 309 -5.76 -12.81 10.31
N GLU A 310 -4.97 -12.77 9.25
CA GLU A 310 -3.83 -11.87 9.09
C GLU A 310 -4.04 -11.01 7.84
N SER A 311 -4.22 -9.70 8.04
CA SER A 311 -4.26 -8.74 6.94
C SER A 311 -2.87 -8.15 6.75
N SER A 312 -2.28 -8.35 5.58
CA SER A 312 -1.05 -7.66 5.18
C SER A 312 -1.32 -6.22 4.76
N THR A 313 -0.30 -5.35 4.86
CA THR A 313 -0.33 -3.98 4.34
C THR A 313 -0.40 -3.91 2.80
N ALA A 314 -0.06 -5.00 2.10
CA ALA A 314 -0.09 -5.09 0.64
C ALA A 314 -1.49 -5.32 0.04
N GLY A 315 -2.54 -5.42 0.87
CA GLY A 315 -3.91 -5.70 0.41
C GLY A 315 -4.19 -7.19 0.16
N VAL A 316 -3.32 -8.08 0.68
CA VAL A 316 -3.59 -9.52 0.79
C VAL A 316 -4.15 -9.83 2.17
N ILE A 317 -5.18 -10.69 2.25
CA ILE A 317 -5.61 -11.31 3.51
C ILE A 317 -5.23 -12.78 3.51
N SER A 318 -4.57 -13.22 4.56
CA SER A 318 -4.20 -14.60 4.84
C SER A 318 -5.07 -15.15 5.97
N LEU A 319 -5.70 -16.30 5.74
CA LEU A 319 -6.23 -17.13 6.80
C LEU A 319 -5.13 -18.10 7.23
N ARG A 320 -4.78 -18.15 8.53
CA ARG A 320 -3.68 -18.97 9.04
C ARG A 320 -4.15 -20.02 10.03
N SER A 321 -3.68 -21.26 9.85
CA SER A 321 -3.71 -22.32 10.87
C SER A 321 -2.28 -22.53 11.35
N ASN A 322 -2.07 -22.58 12.68
CA ASN A 322 -0.76 -22.97 13.20
C ASN A 322 -0.57 -24.47 13.02
N VAL A 323 0.64 -24.87 12.64
CA VAL A 323 1.09 -26.27 12.70
C VAL A 323 2.40 -26.31 13.52
N PRO A 324 2.84 -27.46 14.05
CA PRO A 324 4.03 -27.50 14.89
C PRO A 324 5.30 -27.03 14.14
N GLY A 325 5.74 -25.80 14.46
CA GLY A 325 6.91 -25.15 13.86
C GLY A 325 6.68 -24.37 12.56
N ALA A 326 5.45 -24.25 12.06
CA ALA A 326 5.11 -23.51 10.83
C ALA A 326 3.64 -23.03 10.83
N VAL A 327 3.14 -22.56 9.69
CA VAL A 327 1.69 -22.36 9.46
C VAL A 327 1.25 -23.00 8.15
N ILE A 328 -0.05 -23.34 8.06
CA ILE A 328 -0.76 -23.43 6.80
C ILE A 328 -1.43 -22.07 6.57
N ALA A 329 -1.15 -21.43 5.44
CA ALA A 329 -1.70 -20.13 5.08
C ALA A 329 -2.51 -20.23 3.78
N ILE A 330 -3.70 -19.64 3.80
CA ILE A 330 -4.59 -19.50 2.64
C ILE A 330 -4.74 -18.01 2.38
N SER A 331 -4.02 -17.49 1.38
CA SER A 331 -3.95 -16.07 1.05
C SER A 331 -4.81 -15.71 -0.15
N PHE A 332 -5.54 -14.61 -0.03
CA PHE A 332 -6.50 -14.10 -1.01
C PHE A 332 -6.01 -12.75 -1.54
N LEU A 333 -5.71 -12.68 -2.85
CA LEU A 333 -5.13 -11.52 -3.51
C LEU A 333 -6.09 -11.03 -4.63
N PRO A 334 -6.74 -9.85 -4.46
CA PRO A 334 -7.61 -9.28 -5.49
C PRO A 334 -6.86 -8.90 -6.79
N ARG A 335 -7.61 -8.60 -7.85
CA ARG A 335 -7.08 -8.02 -9.10
C ARG A 335 -6.22 -6.79 -8.77
N GLY A 336 -5.02 -6.75 -9.33
CA GLY A 336 -4.05 -5.67 -9.13
C GLY A 336 -3.25 -5.76 -7.82
N VAL A 337 -3.42 -6.80 -7.02
CA VAL A 337 -2.52 -7.13 -5.90
C VAL A 337 -1.54 -8.22 -6.35
N ALA A 338 -0.26 -8.00 -6.07
CA ALA A 338 0.82 -8.92 -6.44
C ALA A 338 1.06 -9.98 -5.34
N GLY A 339 1.27 -9.52 -4.10
CA GLY A 339 1.96 -10.34 -3.09
C GLY A 339 3.44 -10.55 -3.48
N ASP A 340 4.15 -11.37 -2.72
CA ASP A 340 5.56 -11.68 -2.94
C ASP A 340 5.76 -12.84 -3.93
N ILE A 341 4.86 -12.97 -4.91
CA ILE A 341 4.82 -14.09 -5.85
C ILE A 341 5.96 -13.98 -6.86
N GLU A 342 6.84 -14.98 -6.88
CA GLU A 342 7.98 -15.05 -7.80
C GLU A 342 7.51 -15.28 -9.23
N GLU A 343 8.11 -14.57 -10.20
CA GLU A 343 7.77 -14.62 -11.64
C GLU A 343 6.31 -14.23 -11.98
N LEU A 344 5.66 -13.39 -11.18
CA LEU A 344 4.31 -12.88 -11.47
C LEU A 344 4.28 -11.98 -12.73
N SER A 345 3.50 -12.35 -13.76
CA SER A 345 3.38 -11.54 -14.98
C SER A 345 2.38 -10.39 -14.83
N ALA A 346 2.49 -9.36 -15.68
CA ALA A 346 1.52 -8.27 -15.74
C ALA A 346 0.08 -8.75 -16.05
N SER A 347 -0.07 -9.85 -16.79
CA SER A 347 -1.35 -10.54 -17.04
C SER A 347 -1.87 -11.29 -15.80
N ASP A 348 -1.00 -11.86 -14.98
CA ASP A 348 -1.39 -12.48 -13.70
C ASP A 348 -1.77 -11.44 -12.64
N LEU A 349 -1.24 -10.23 -12.75
CA LEU A 349 -1.64 -9.09 -11.94
C LEU A 349 -3.07 -8.61 -12.27
N GLN A 350 -3.55 -8.77 -13.51
CA GLN A 350 -4.95 -8.51 -13.88
C GLN A 350 -5.93 -9.60 -13.41
N GLN A 351 -5.43 -10.70 -12.84
CA GLN A 351 -6.24 -11.77 -12.30
C GLN A 351 -6.28 -11.74 -10.76
N GLU A 352 -7.41 -12.19 -10.22
CA GLU A 352 -7.50 -12.56 -8.81
C GLU A 352 -6.73 -13.87 -8.58
N LYS A 353 -6.13 -14.00 -7.40
CA LYS A 353 -5.24 -15.11 -7.05
C LYS A 353 -5.57 -15.65 -5.67
N ILE A 354 -5.45 -16.96 -5.50
CA ILE A 354 -5.44 -17.61 -4.20
C ILE A 354 -4.13 -18.39 -4.08
N VAL A 355 -3.48 -18.32 -2.92
CA VAL A 355 -2.33 -19.16 -2.56
C VAL A 355 -2.73 -20.02 -1.37
N ALA A 356 -2.40 -21.31 -1.39
CA ALA A 356 -2.55 -22.22 -0.26
C ALA A 356 -1.21 -22.94 -0.08
N VAL A 357 -0.56 -22.75 1.07
CA VAL A 357 0.85 -23.10 1.26
C VAL A 357 1.14 -23.45 2.73
N GLY A 358 2.03 -24.42 2.95
CA GLY A 358 2.68 -24.64 4.24
C GLY A 358 3.97 -23.84 4.31
N THR A 359 4.13 -22.94 5.29
CA THR A 359 5.29 -22.02 5.32
C THR A 359 5.73 -21.64 6.74
N GLN A 360 7.02 -21.37 6.89
CA GLN A 360 7.61 -20.68 8.04
C GLN A 360 7.84 -19.18 7.76
N ASN A 361 7.70 -18.78 6.49
CA ASN A 361 8.05 -17.47 5.95
C ASN A 361 6.78 -16.69 5.59
N ASN A 362 6.89 -15.76 4.64
CA ASN A 362 5.76 -15.04 4.05
C ASN A 362 4.77 -16.02 3.37
N ALA A 363 3.47 -15.78 3.54
CA ALA A 363 2.39 -16.60 3.00
C ALA A 363 2.17 -16.48 1.47
N THR A 364 2.75 -15.46 0.83
CA THR A 364 2.67 -15.22 -0.62
C THR A 364 3.99 -15.34 -1.35
N LEU A 365 5.09 -15.61 -0.64
CA LEU A 365 6.38 -15.94 -1.25
C LEU A 365 6.35 -17.38 -1.78
N VAL A 366 5.82 -17.52 -3.00
CA VAL A 366 5.70 -18.77 -3.75
C VAL A 366 6.00 -18.54 -5.24
N PRO A 367 6.50 -19.55 -5.96
CA PRO A 367 6.50 -19.55 -7.41
C PRO A 367 5.09 -19.37 -8.00
N ASN A 368 4.96 -18.56 -9.06
CA ASN A 368 3.70 -18.33 -9.80
C ASN A 368 3.00 -19.63 -10.24
N GLU A 369 3.72 -20.75 -10.40
CA GLU A 369 3.11 -22.05 -10.70
C GLU A 369 2.22 -22.65 -9.60
N MET A 370 2.46 -22.31 -8.33
CA MET A 370 1.65 -22.77 -7.19
C MET A 370 0.34 -21.97 -7.05
N VAL A 371 0.24 -20.81 -7.69
CA VAL A 371 -0.83 -19.83 -7.52
C VAL A 371 -2.10 -20.27 -8.26
N TYR A 372 -3.24 -20.26 -7.54
CA TYR A 372 -4.54 -20.61 -8.10
C TYR A 372 -5.21 -19.41 -8.77
N TYR A 373 -5.64 -19.61 -10.02
CA TYR A 373 -6.43 -18.67 -10.83
C TYR A 373 -7.83 -19.24 -11.10
N ARG A 374 -8.83 -18.38 -11.37
CA ARG A 374 -10.17 -18.83 -11.76
C ARG A 374 -10.10 -19.61 -13.08
N VAL A 375 -10.77 -20.76 -13.15
CA VAL A 375 -10.96 -21.51 -14.41
C VAL A 375 -12.01 -20.77 -15.26
N LYS A 376 -11.71 -20.61 -16.55
CA LYS A 376 -12.57 -19.89 -17.51
C LYS A 376 -13.74 -20.75 -17.99
#